data_AF-A0A0B2PT41-F1
#
_entry.id   AF-A0A0B2PT41-F1
#
_cell.length_a   1.000
_cell.length_b   1.000
_cell.length_c   1.000
_cell.angle_alpha   90.00
_cell.angle_beta   90.00
_cell.angle_gamma   90.00
#
_symmetry.space_group_name_H-M   'P 1'
#
loop_
_entity.id
_entity.type
_entity.pdbx_description
1 polymer ?
#
loop_
_entity_poly.entity_id
_entity_poly.type
_entity_poly.pdbx_seq_one_letter_code
_entity_poly.pdbx_strand_id
1 'polypeptide(L)'
;MKKNIHGILNTVSWGVLFPLGVIIARYMRTFPSADPAWFYLHVGCQVSSYAIGVAGWGTGMKLGSQSEGIQYSAHRYIGIFLFSFATLQIFALFLRPVKDHKYRYIWNIYHHSIGYSIIILGIINIFRGFSILHPDQKWKSTYTAVLIALGAVALFLEVITWIVVLKRKSGKSTKTYDGHNNGQSREDPLTI
;
A
#
# COMPACT_ATOMS: atom_id res chain seq x y z
N MET A 1 16.93 24.92 -8.73
CA MET A 1 17.50 23.70 -8.11
C MET A 1 16.63 23.12 -7.00
N LYS A 2 16.38 23.83 -5.88
CA LYS A 2 15.61 23.31 -4.72
C LYS A 2 14.19 22.80 -5.06
N LYS A 3 13.47 23.48 -5.95
CA LYS A 3 12.13 23.07 -6.45
C LYS A 3 12.17 21.72 -7.19
N ASN A 4 13.20 21.47 -8.00
CA ASN A 4 13.37 20.21 -8.74
C ASN A 4 13.71 19.06 -7.79
N ILE A 5 14.58 19.31 -6.80
CA ILE A 5 14.90 18.33 -5.76
C ILE A 5 13.64 17.96 -4.98
N HIS A 6 12.85 18.94 -4.54
CA HIS A 6 11.56 18.71 -3.90
C HIS A 6 10.64 17.84 -4.77
N GLY A 7 10.48 18.18 -6.05
CA GLY A 7 9.64 17.42 -6.98
C GLY A 7 10.10 15.96 -7.15
N ILE A 8 11.41 15.73 -7.33
CA ILE A 8 11.99 14.39 -7.49
C ILE A 8 11.81 13.57 -6.22
N LEU A 9 12.17 14.12 -5.05
CA LEU A 9 12.05 13.42 -3.77
C LEU A 9 10.61 12.95 -3.52
N ASN A 10 9.62 13.84 -3.70
CA ASN A 10 8.23 13.52 -3.45
C ASN A 10 7.63 12.56 -4.50
N THR A 11 8.09 12.63 -5.76
CA THR A 11 7.65 11.69 -6.81
C THR A 11 8.18 10.28 -6.52
N VAL A 12 9.46 10.16 -6.17
CA VAL A 12 10.08 8.86 -5.85
C VAL A 12 9.50 8.27 -4.57
N SER A 13 9.32 9.07 -3.51
CA SER A 13 8.75 8.58 -2.26
C SER A 13 7.27 8.25 -2.39
N TRP A 14 6.42 9.27 -2.49
CA TRP A 14 4.97 9.14 -2.36
C TRP A 14 4.32 8.61 -3.64
N GLY A 15 4.91 8.88 -4.80
CA GLY A 15 4.37 8.49 -6.10
C GLY A 15 4.76 7.10 -6.56
N VAL A 16 5.87 6.54 -6.07
CA VAL A 16 6.40 5.25 -6.56
C VAL A 16 6.67 4.26 -5.44
N LEU A 17 7.53 4.61 -4.49
CA LEU A 17 7.98 3.66 -3.46
C LEU A 17 6.86 3.30 -2.47
N PHE A 18 6.04 4.28 -2.07
CA PHE A 18 4.89 4.02 -1.19
C PHE A 18 3.83 3.11 -1.85
N PRO A 19 3.31 3.39 -3.08
CA PRO A 19 2.41 2.48 -3.79
C PRO A 19 3.00 1.09 -4.03
N LEU A 20 4.30 1.01 -4.39
CA LEU A 20 4.98 -0.27 -4.57
C LEU A 20 4.93 -1.12 -3.29
N GLY A 21 5.23 -0.52 -2.14
CA GLY A 21 5.13 -1.20 -0.84
C GLY A 21 3.71 -1.71 -0.54
N VAL A 22 2.67 -0.98 -0.95
CA VAL A 22 1.28 -1.42 -0.80
C VAL A 22 0.94 -2.58 -1.73
N ILE A 23 1.39 -2.54 -2.99
CA ILE A 23 1.23 -3.63 -3.97
C ILE A 23 1.90 -4.91 -3.45
N ILE A 24 3.14 -4.82 -2.94
CA ILE A 24 3.86 -5.93 -2.31
C ILE A 24 3.03 -6.56 -1.18
N ALA A 25 2.56 -5.76 -0.23
CA ALA A 25 1.77 -6.27 0.89
C ALA A 25 0.45 -6.90 0.48
N ARG A 26 -0.24 -6.32 -0.52
CA ARG A 26 -1.54 -6.82 -0.98
C ARG A 26 -1.42 -8.18 -1.66
N TYR A 27 -0.45 -8.34 -2.56
CA TYR A 27 -0.39 -9.52 -3.43
C TYR A 27 0.53 -10.62 -2.90
N MET A 28 1.71 -10.27 -2.36
CA MET A 28 2.66 -11.29 -1.89
C MET A 28 2.17 -12.00 -0.63
N ARG A 29 1.38 -11.31 0.22
CA ARG A 29 0.81 -11.92 1.44
C ARG A 29 -0.09 -13.12 1.16
N THR A 30 -0.62 -13.28 -0.05
CA THR A 30 -1.47 -14.42 -0.42
C THR A 30 -0.69 -15.74 -0.54
N PHE A 31 0.63 -15.66 -0.71
CA PHE A 31 1.50 -16.81 -0.89
C PHE A 31 2.17 -17.19 0.43
N PRO A 32 1.90 -18.37 1.00
CA PRO A 32 2.52 -18.81 2.26
C PRO A 32 4.06 -18.83 2.18
N SER A 33 4.62 -19.16 1.02
CA SER A 33 6.07 -19.15 0.76
C SER A 33 6.72 -17.77 0.84
N ALA A 34 5.92 -16.70 0.78
CA ALA A 34 6.41 -15.34 0.90
C ALA A 34 6.37 -14.82 2.34
N ASP A 35 5.89 -15.59 3.32
CA ASP A 35 5.94 -15.23 4.74
C ASP A 35 7.32 -15.62 5.32
N PRO A 36 8.03 -14.72 6.04
CA PRO A 36 7.70 -13.33 6.40
C PRO A 36 8.23 -12.28 5.42
N ALA A 37 8.83 -12.67 4.28
CA ALA A 37 9.48 -11.78 3.33
C ALA A 37 8.58 -10.62 2.84
N TRP A 38 7.30 -10.87 2.53
CA TRP A 38 6.37 -9.83 2.10
C TRP A 38 6.24 -8.70 3.13
N PHE A 39 6.28 -9.04 4.42
CA PHE A 39 6.12 -8.09 5.51
C PHE A 39 7.34 -7.18 5.61
N TYR A 40 8.55 -7.75 5.56
CA TYR A 40 9.79 -6.99 5.58
C TYR A 40 9.96 -6.12 4.33
N LEU A 41 9.62 -6.63 3.15
CA LEU A 41 9.65 -5.85 1.91
C LEU A 41 8.66 -4.68 1.97
N HIS A 42 7.44 -4.91 2.43
CA HIS A 42 6.47 -3.84 2.66
C HIS A 42 7.01 -2.78 3.62
N VAL A 43 7.45 -3.18 4.82
CA VAL A 43 7.96 -2.24 5.83
C VAL A 43 9.18 -1.49 5.31
N GLY A 44 10.10 -2.16 4.62
CA GLY A 44 11.26 -1.54 3.98
C GLY A 44 10.86 -0.44 3.02
N CYS A 45 9.95 -0.73 2.08
CA CYS A 45 9.41 0.29 1.17
C CYS A 45 8.75 1.46 1.92
N GLN A 46 7.95 1.17 2.94
CA GLN A 46 7.24 2.22 3.70
C GLN A 46 8.21 3.14 4.47
N VAL A 47 9.18 2.56 5.17
CA VAL A 47 10.16 3.32 5.96
C VAL A 47 11.07 4.13 5.05
N SER A 48 11.58 3.53 3.95
CA SER A 48 12.39 4.26 2.97
C SER A 48 11.60 5.38 2.30
N SER A 49 10.34 5.12 1.91
CA SER A 49 9.47 6.17 1.36
C SER A 49 9.25 7.29 2.36
N TYR A 50 8.97 6.97 3.62
CA TYR A 50 8.75 7.98 4.66
C TYR A 50 10.01 8.82 4.89
N ALA A 51 11.20 8.21 4.98
CA ALA A 51 12.46 8.93 5.18
C ALA A 51 12.75 9.93 4.04
N ILE A 52 12.62 9.49 2.79
CA ILE A 52 12.78 10.37 1.61
C ILE A 52 11.68 11.44 1.61
N GLY A 53 10.45 11.04 1.96
CA GLY A 53 9.28 11.90 2.03
C GLY A 53 9.39 13.01 3.08
N VAL A 54 10.02 12.77 4.22
CA VAL A 54 10.34 13.80 5.24
C VAL A 54 11.23 14.89 4.64
N ALA A 55 12.29 14.50 3.92
CA ALA A 55 13.18 15.46 3.25
C ALA A 55 12.44 16.22 2.14
N GLY A 56 11.61 15.52 1.35
CA GLY A 56 10.74 16.12 0.34
C GLY A 56 9.74 17.12 0.93
N TRP A 57 9.09 16.79 2.06
CA TRP A 57 8.15 17.66 2.74
C TRP A 57 8.84 18.88 3.36
N GLY A 58 9.96 18.67 4.06
CA GLY A 58 10.73 19.76 4.69
C GLY A 58 11.26 20.77 3.68
N THR A 59 11.77 20.29 2.52
CA THR A 59 12.15 21.19 1.42
C THR A 59 10.97 21.97 0.85
N GLY A 60 9.78 21.35 0.78
CA GLY A 60 8.54 22.01 0.36
C GLY A 60 8.10 23.12 1.33
N MET A 61 8.15 22.86 2.64
CA MET A 61 7.86 23.86 3.67
C MET A 61 8.80 25.06 3.59
N LYS A 62 10.10 24.82 3.41
CA LYS A 62 11.10 25.87 3.22
C LYS A 62 10.87 26.69 1.95
N LEU A 63 10.50 26.05 0.84
CA LEU A 63 10.15 26.75 -0.40
C LEU A 63 8.90 27.63 -0.22
N GLY A 64 7.90 27.14 0.52
CA GLY A 64 6.69 27.89 0.84
C GLY A 64 6.95 29.10 1.73
N SER A 65 7.85 28.99 2.72
CA SER A 65 8.20 30.12 3.60
C SER A 65 9.02 31.20 2.90
N GLN A 66 9.75 30.84 1.83
CA GLN A 66 10.57 31.76 1.03
C GLN A 66 9.81 32.42 -0.13
N SER A 67 8.53 32.09 -0.32
CA SER A 67 7.69 32.63 -1.40
C SER A 67 6.66 33.59 -0.81
N GLU A 68 7.08 34.82 -0.52
CA GLU A 68 6.16 35.88 -0.07
C GLU A 68 5.17 36.25 -1.19
N GLY A 69 3.88 36.34 -0.88
CA GLY A 69 2.82 36.77 -1.80
C GLY A 69 2.17 35.68 -2.69
N ILE A 70 2.76 34.49 -2.85
CA ILE A 70 2.16 33.38 -3.61
C ILE A 70 1.98 32.14 -2.71
N GLN A 71 0.76 31.93 -2.20
CA GLN A 71 0.41 30.73 -1.45
C GLN A 71 -0.26 29.71 -2.38
N TYR A 72 0.47 28.64 -2.71
CA TYR A 72 -0.13 27.43 -3.32
C TYR A 72 -0.85 26.61 -2.24
N SER A 73 -1.90 27.20 -1.67
CA SER A 73 -2.58 26.74 -0.46
C SER A 73 -3.05 25.29 -0.58
N ALA A 74 -3.66 24.91 -1.71
CA ALA A 74 -4.15 23.55 -1.91
C ALA A 74 -3.03 22.49 -1.93
N HIS A 75 -1.93 22.71 -2.67
CA HIS A 75 -0.80 21.78 -2.69
C HIS A 75 -0.14 21.66 -1.32
N ARG A 76 -0.01 22.79 -0.60
CA ARG A 76 0.54 22.81 0.76
C ARG A 76 -0.34 22.04 1.74
N TYR A 77 -1.65 22.29 1.76
CA TYR A 77 -2.56 21.59 2.68
C TYR A 77 -2.63 20.09 2.39
N ILE A 78 -2.72 19.69 1.12
CA ILE A 78 -2.68 18.28 0.73
C ILE A 78 -1.35 17.65 1.18
N GLY A 79 -0.22 18.33 0.96
CA GLY A 79 1.10 17.87 1.41
C GLY A 79 1.20 17.70 2.93
N ILE A 80 0.60 18.60 3.72
CA ILE A 80 0.53 18.48 5.19
C ILE A 80 -0.35 17.29 5.59
N PHE A 81 -1.55 17.14 5.03
CA PHE A 81 -2.43 16.00 5.33
C PHE A 81 -1.78 14.67 4.98
N LEU A 82 -1.15 14.59 3.80
CA LEU A 82 -0.40 13.42 3.34
C LEU A 82 0.69 13.07 4.35
N PHE A 83 1.53 14.04 4.72
CA PHE A 83 2.62 13.82 5.66
C PHE A 83 2.10 13.35 7.03
N SER A 84 1.06 14.00 7.56
CA SER A 84 0.42 13.61 8.81
C SER A 84 -0.12 12.17 8.77
N PHE A 85 -0.79 11.78 7.70
CA PHE A 85 -1.28 10.41 7.51
C PHE A 85 -0.14 9.40 7.39
N ALA A 86 0.94 9.74 6.68
CA ALA A 86 2.11 8.89 6.59
C ALA A 86 2.78 8.67 7.95
N THR A 87 2.87 9.72 8.77
CA THR A 87 3.38 9.64 10.15
C THR A 87 2.50 8.72 11.01
N LEU A 88 1.17 8.87 10.93
CA LEU A 88 0.21 7.96 11.58
C LEU A 88 0.42 6.51 11.13
N GLN A 89 0.71 6.31 9.84
CA GLN A 89 0.96 4.98 9.29
C GLN A 89 2.26 4.34 9.81
N ILE A 90 3.31 5.12 10.06
CA ILE A 90 4.53 4.64 10.73
C ILE A 90 4.22 4.20 12.17
N PHE A 91 3.40 4.96 12.90
CA PHE A 91 2.95 4.57 14.24
C PHE A 91 2.10 3.29 14.24
N ALA A 92 1.45 2.95 13.12
CA ALA A 92 0.69 1.71 13.00
C ALA A 92 1.55 0.47 13.25
N LEU A 93 2.86 0.51 12.95
CA LEU A 93 3.77 -0.60 13.24
C LEU A 93 3.90 -0.88 14.74
N PHE A 94 4.04 0.18 15.55
CA PHE A 94 4.18 0.06 17.01
C PHE A 94 2.86 -0.33 17.69
N LEU A 95 1.74 0.13 17.13
CA LEU A 95 0.40 -0.15 17.65
C LEU A 95 -0.19 -1.47 17.11
N ARG A 96 0.61 -2.27 16.39
CA ARG A 96 0.17 -3.47 15.69
C ARG A 96 -0.26 -4.57 16.70
N PRO A 97 -1.55 -4.92 16.83
CA PRO A 97 -1.99 -5.94 17.77
C PRO A 97 -1.56 -7.35 17.30
N VAL A 98 -1.43 -8.29 18.25
CA VAL A 98 -1.24 -9.72 17.94
C VAL A 98 -2.39 -10.26 17.09
N LYS A 99 -2.13 -11.31 16.31
CA LYS A 99 -3.03 -11.78 15.23
C LYS A 99 -4.44 -12.11 15.74
N ASP A 100 -4.56 -12.67 16.94
CA ASP A 100 -5.83 -13.13 17.52
C ASP A 100 -6.52 -12.09 18.41
N HIS A 101 -5.99 -10.86 18.47
CA HIS A 101 -6.57 -9.80 19.30
C HIS A 101 -7.81 -9.18 18.65
N LYS A 102 -8.87 -8.91 19.42
CA LYS A 102 -10.11 -8.27 18.91
C LYS A 102 -9.89 -6.95 18.16
N TYR A 103 -8.90 -6.15 18.59
CA TYR A 103 -8.55 -4.88 17.94
C TYR A 103 -7.74 -5.03 16.65
N ARG A 104 -7.29 -6.25 16.28
CA ARG A 104 -6.59 -6.52 15.02
C ARG A 104 -7.43 -6.09 13.82
N TYR A 105 -8.73 -6.32 13.87
CA TYR A 105 -9.66 -5.93 12.81
C TYR A 105 -9.75 -4.41 12.64
N ILE A 106 -9.94 -3.67 13.75
CA ILE A 106 -9.98 -2.21 13.76
C ILE A 106 -8.66 -1.63 13.24
N TRP A 107 -7.54 -2.17 13.72
CA TRP A 107 -6.20 -1.79 13.25
C TRP A 107 -6.05 -2.02 11.74
N ASN A 108 -6.54 -3.14 11.19
CA ASN A 108 -6.49 -3.39 9.74
C ASN A 108 -7.32 -2.37 8.95
N ILE A 109 -8.53 -2.01 9.42
CA ILE A 109 -9.36 -0.99 8.75
C ILE A 109 -8.61 0.34 8.73
N TYR A 110 -8.19 0.80 9.91
CA TYR A 110 -7.42 2.03 10.06
C TYR A 110 -6.18 2.04 9.14
N HIS A 111 -5.36 0.99 9.22
CA HIS A 111 -4.11 0.88 8.48
C HIS A 111 -4.34 0.88 6.95
N HIS A 112 -5.36 0.16 6.47
CA HIS A 112 -5.68 0.15 5.04
C HIS A 112 -6.27 1.48 4.57
N SER A 113 -7.26 2.03 5.30
CA SER A 113 -7.92 3.28 4.90
C SER A 113 -6.95 4.45 4.85
N ILE A 114 -6.07 4.58 5.86
CA ILE A 114 -5.03 5.62 5.86
C ILE A 114 -4.01 5.36 4.75
N GLY A 115 -3.59 4.10 4.56
CA GLY A 115 -2.66 3.71 3.49
C GLY A 115 -3.14 4.09 2.09
N TYR A 116 -4.39 3.77 1.73
CA TYR A 116 -4.96 4.15 0.43
C TYR A 116 -5.16 5.66 0.29
N SER A 117 -5.53 6.35 1.38
CA SER A 117 -5.64 7.81 1.39
C SER A 117 -4.30 8.47 1.05
N ILE A 118 -3.18 7.98 1.60
CA ILE A 118 -1.83 8.49 1.29
C ILE A 118 -1.51 8.35 -0.21
N ILE A 119 -1.86 7.22 -0.84
CA ILE A 119 -1.63 7.02 -2.28
C ILE A 119 -2.41 8.06 -3.10
N ILE A 120 -3.71 8.21 -2.82
CA ILE A 120 -4.58 9.15 -3.54
C ILE A 120 -4.07 10.59 -3.37
N LEU A 121 -3.82 10.99 -2.12
CA LEU A 121 -3.30 12.33 -1.81
C LEU A 121 -1.93 12.55 -2.48
N GLY A 122 -1.05 11.56 -2.49
CA GLY A 122 0.27 11.62 -3.12
C GLY A 122 0.19 11.88 -4.62
N ILE A 123 -0.63 11.10 -5.33
CA ILE A 123 -0.84 11.26 -6.77
C ILE A 123 -1.40 12.66 -7.08
N ILE A 124 -2.46 13.08 -6.37
CA ILE A 124 -3.07 14.41 -6.55
C ILE A 124 -2.02 15.50 -6.28
N ASN A 125 -1.23 15.35 -5.21
CA ASN A 125 -0.28 16.37 -4.82
C ASN A 125 0.87 16.50 -5.81
N ILE A 126 1.35 15.40 -6.39
CA ILE A 126 2.39 15.38 -7.43
C ILE A 126 1.88 16.07 -8.71
N PHE A 127 0.68 15.74 -9.19
CA PHE A 127 0.12 16.42 -10.36
C PHE A 127 -0.12 17.91 -10.12
N ARG A 128 -0.57 18.30 -8.92
CA ARG A 128 -0.62 19.72 -8.54
C ARG A 128 0.77 20.35 -8.53
N GLY A 129 1.78 19.65 -8.02
CA GLY A 129 3.18 20.08 -8.07
C GLY A 129 3.65 20.34 -9.51
N PHE A 130 3.31 19.46 -10.46
CA PHE A 130 3.61 19.69 -11.88
C PHE A 130 2.89 20.92 -12.45
N SER A 131 1.62 21.15 -12.07
CA SER A 131 0.91 22.37 -12.50
C SER A 131 1.50 23.66 -11.93
N ILE A 132 2.21 23.59 -10.79
CA ILE A 132 2.86 24.76 -10.17
C ILE A 132 4.24 25.01 -10.77
N LEU A 133 5.01 23.93 -10.99
CA LEU A 133 6.39 24.02 -11.44
C LEU A 133 6.52 24.17 -12.96
N HIS A 134 5.46 23.86 -13.71
CA HIS A 134 5.45 23.80 -15.18
C HIS A 134 6.71 23.11 -15.75
N PRO A 135 7.04 21.88 -15.31
CA PRO A 135 8.22 21.19 -15.81
C PRO A 135 8.02 20.78 -17.28
N ASP A 136 9.11 20.43 -17.96
CA ASP A 136 9.04 19.81 -19.29
C ASP A 136 8.00 18.68 -19.31
N GLN A 137 7.21 18.60 -20.38
CA GLN A 137 6.13 17.62 -20.54
C GLN A 137 6.59 16.18 -20.29
N LYS A 138 7.86 15.86 -20.59
CA LYS A 138 8.48 14.56 -20.32
C LYS A 138 8.31 14.12 -18.85
N TRP A 139 8.42 15.01 -17.87
CA TRP A 139 8.30 14.65 -16.45
C TRP A 139 6.90 14.17 -16.10
N LYS A 140 5.88 14.89 -16.58
CA LYS A 140 4.48 14.53 -16.38
C LYS A 140 4.16 13.22 -17.11
N SER A 141 4.57 13.08 -18.37
CA SER A 141 4.35 11.86 -19.16
C SER A 141 5.05 10.65 -18.55
N THR A 142 6.31 10.77 -18.10
CA THR A 142 7.05 9.69 -17.45
C THR A 142 6.35 9.24 -16.17
N TYR A 143 5.92 10.18 -15.32
CA TYR A 143 5.21 9.82 -14.09
C TYR A 143 3.86 9.14 -14.39
N THR A 144 3.11 9.64 -15.38
CA THR A 144 1.88 8.98 -15.84
C THR A 144 2.14 7.56 -16.35
N ALA A 145 3.20 7.34 -17.11
CA ALA A 145 3.59 6.00 -17.57
C ALA A 145 3.91 5.07 -16.40
N VAL A 146 4.62 5.57 -15.37
CA VAL A 146 4.89 4.80 -14.15
C VAL A 146 3.60 4.43 -13.41
N LEU A 147 2.64 5.35 -13.29
CA LEU A 147 1.35 5.05 -12.67
C LEU A 147 0.56 3.99 -13.46
N ILE A 148 0.56 4.07 -14.79
CA ILE A 148 -0.07 3.06 -15.65
C ILE A 148 0.61 1.70 -15.45
N ALA A 149 1.95 1.65 -15.42
CA ALA A 149 2.69 0.42 -15.20
C ALA A 149 2.38 -0.20 -13.82
N LEU A 150 2.40 0.60 -12.74
CA LEU A 150 2.03 0.15 -11.40
C LEU A 150 0.57 -0.36 -11.35
N GLY A 151 -0.35 0.33 -12.01
CA GLY A 151 -1.75 -0.07 -12.13
C GLY A 151 -1.92 -1.38 -12.90
N ALA A 152 -1.20 -1.55 -14.02
CA ALA A 152 -1.23 -2.78 -14.82
C ALA A 152 -0.66 -3.97 -14.04
N VAL A 153 0.47 -3.79 -13.35
CA VAL A 153 1.05 -4.82 -12.47
C VAL A 153 0.07 -5.18 -11.36
N ALA A 154 -0.56 -4.19 -10.72
CA ALA A 154 -1.55 -4.44 -9.68
C ALA A 154 -2.75 -5.22 -10.22
N LEU A 155 -3.31 -4.83 -11.38
CA LEU A 155 -4.43 -5.52 -12.02
C LEU A 155 -4.07 -6.98 -12.35
N PHE A 156 -2.90 -7.20 -12.94
CA PHE A 156 -2.41 -8.54 -13.27
C PHE A 156 -2.27 -9.42 -12.03
N LEU A 157 -1.66 -8.90 -10.96
CA LEU A 157 -1.51 -9.61 -9.69
C LEU A 157 -2.85 -9.86 -8.99
N GLU A 158 -3.82 -8.95 -9.13
CA GLU A 158 -5.18 -9.13 -8.62
C GLU A 158 -5.85 -10.32 -9.31
N VAL A 159 -5.79 -10.41 -10.65
CA VAL A 159 -6.33 -11.55 -11.41
C VAL A 159 -5.71 -12.88 -10.96
N ILE A 160 -4.38 -12.95 -10.83
CA ILE A 160 -3.68 -14.15 -10.34
C ILE A 160 -4.15 -14.50 -8.92
N THR A 161 -4.22 -13.51 -8.04
CA THR A 161 -4.63 -13.70 -6.65
C THR A 161 -6.03 -14.29 -6.55
N TRP A 162 -6.99 -13.77 -7.35
CA TRP A 162 -8.34 -14.32 -7.41
C TRP A 162 -8.38 -15.76 -7.93
N ILE A 163 -7.63 -16.07 -8.99
CA ILE A 163 -7.53 -17.45 -9.51
C ILE A 163 -7.02 -18.41 -8.42
N VAL A 164 -5.97 -18.02 -7.68
CA VAL A 164 -5.39 -18.82 -6.59
C VAL A 164 -6.40 -19.00 -5.45
N VAL A 165 -7.09 -17.93 -5.04
CA VAL A 165 -8.09 -17.97 -3.97
C VAL A 165 -9.28 -18.85 -4.35
N LEU A 166 -9.79 -18.74 -5.58
CA LEU A 166 -10.89 -19.56 -6.08
C LEU A 166 -10.50 -21.05 -6.17
N LYS A 167 -9.30 -21.36 -6.68
CA LYS A 167 -8.77 -22.75 -6.70
C LYS A 167 -8.63 -23.34 -5.30
N ARG A 168 -8.13 -22.57 -4.33
CA ARG A 168 -8.04 -23.00 -2.92
C ARG A 168 -9.41 -23.27 -2.31
N LYS A 169 -10.41 -22.42 -2.61
CA LYS A 169 -11.79 -22.60 -2.13
C LYS A 169 -12.44 -23.86 -2.71
N SER A 170 -12.28 -24.09 -4.01
CA SER A 170 -12.79 -25.29 -4.71
C SER A 170 -12.18 -26.57 -4.15
N GLY A 171 -10.85 -26.67 -4.01
CA GLY A 171 -10.20 -27.87 -3.48
C GLY A 171 -10.52 -28.16 -2.00
N LYS A 172 -10.85 -27.13 -1.20
CA LYS A 172 -11.33 -27.32 0.18
C LYS A 172 -12.76 -27.86 0.22
N SER A 173 -13.61 -27.45 -0.71
CA SER A 173 -14.99 -27.94 -0.83
C SER A 173 -15.00 -29.44 -1.15
N THR A 174 -14.20 -29.90 -2.11
CA THR A 174 -14.16 -31.32 -2.52
C THR A 174 -13.69 -32.24 -1.38
N LYS A 175 -12.67 -31.82 -0.61
CA LYS A 175 -12.16 -32.61 0.53
C LYS A 175 -13.16 -32.78 1.68
N THR A 176 -14.11 -31.84 1.86
CA THR A 176 -15.14 -31.95 2.90
C THR A 176 -16.25 -32.93 2.52
N TYR A 177 -16.52 -33.13 1.22
CA TYR A 177 -17.53 -34.08 0.74
C TYR A 177 -17.05 -35.54 0.81
N ASP A 178 -15.78 -35.81 0.48
CA ASP A 178 -15.23 -37.18 0.55
C ASP A 178 -15.05 -37.70 1.99
N GLY A 179 -15.00 -36.80 2.99
CA GLY A 179 -14.87 -37.15 4.40
C GLY A 179 -16.16 -37.61 5.09
N HIS A 180 -17.32 -37.56 4.42
CA HIS A 180 -18.61 -37.91 5.03
C HIS A 180 -19.14 -39.31 4.65
N ASN A 181 -18.42 -40.06 3.81
CA ASN A 181 -18.92 -41.33 3.25
C ASN A 181 -18.28 -42.60 3.80
N ASN A 182 -17.56 -42.54 4.93
CA ASN A 182 -16.85 -43.70 5.50
C ASN A 182 -17.38 -44.14 6.88
N GLY A 183 -18.69 -43.98 7.10
CA GLY A 183 -19.32 -44.21 8.41
C GLY A 183 -20.61 -45.02 8.34
N GLN A 184 -20.70 -46.06 7.51
CA GLN A 184 -21.78 -47.03 7.64
C GLN A 184 -21.43 -48.37 6.98
N SER A 185 -21.22 -49.39 7.83
CA SER A 185 -21.54 -50.81 7.63
C SER A 185 -20.49 -51.70 8.29
N ARG A 186 -20.81 -52.19 9.48
CA ARG A 186 -20.69 -53.60 9.89
C ARG A 186 -21.27 -53.76 11.29
N GLU A 187 -22.49 -54.29 11.30
CA GLU A 187 -23.09 -54.95 12.46
C GLU A 187 -22.37 -56.28 12.77
N ASP A 188 -22.70 -56.78 13.97
CA ASP A 188 -22.59 -58.13 14.54
C ASP A 188 -21.36 -58.52 15.38
N PRO A 189 -21.53 -59.43 16.38
CA PRO A 189 -22.57 -59.44 17.42
C PRO A 189 -22.00 -59.75 18.83
N LEU A 190 -22.87 -59.72 19.85
CA LEU A 190 -22.62 -60.07 21.26
C LEU A 190 -21.87 -61.40 21.47
N THR A 191 -20.90 -61.42 22.39
CA THR A 191 -20.61 -62.61 23.21
C THR A 191 -20.07 -62.22 24.59
N ILE A 192 -20.88 -62.57 25.60
CA ILE A 192 -20.67 -62.87 27.04
C ILE A 192 -19.48 -62.21 27.74
#